data_AF-A0A3D3VZE3-F1
#
_entry.id   AF-A0A3D3VZE3-F1
#
_cell.length_a   1.000
_cell.length_b   1.000
_cell.length_c   1.000
_cell.angle_alpha   90.00
_cell.angle_beta   90.00
_cell.angle_gamma   90.00
#
_symmetry.space_group_name_H-M   'P 1'
#
loop_
_entity.id
_entity.type
_entity.pdbx_description
1 polymer ?
#
loop_
_entity_poly.entity_id
_entity_poly.type
_entity_poly.pdbx_seq_one_letter_code
_entity_poly.pdbx_strand_id
1 'polypeptide(L)'
;GSGATLILATQWDTTSQYVPGPMYEREVSMTVAASETASAWQVSTAGIRSLPRDVRAGGLAIRIRDFDRCAAIVVTSDTSIIQKLEQRIRGLSARAAEVTAELAALKFERVRETVSQLQREHAVPAGTAKLLTSIKSSLARTQQEQRSGDYHESLLQAADAMRNMRQLQFLCWQDATKGLCSPAASPHTVSFATLPDHWRLMNRVRAEREHLETHRCWTAAFDDAGSLQRDGWERSAADKSLFSSTTDVIPAGAGGRVLRMATWPTDPTGRTGQRDDVVPLILTSPVFEVTAGDIVIIRGRVRRGAAVASGSRRPLLLYDTELGPEHGLKPELTSDWQEFELIRPIHRGREFQLCASLLTQAEVHLDDLQFYCIEAGTEDNPVRMIGTSGR
;
A
#
# COMPACT_ATOMS: atom_id res chain seq x y z
N GLY A 1 -43.85 8.67 -8.89
CA GLY A 1 -42.97 9.45 -9.79
C GLY A 1 -42.01 8.49 -10.46
N SER A 2 -41.80 8.62 -11.77
CA SER A 2 -40.88 7.79 -12.56
C SER A 2 -39.43 8.19 -12.29
N GLY A 3 -38.95 7.93 -11.08
CA GLY A 3 -37.54 8.10 -10.74
C GLY A 3 -36.72 6.94 -11.26
N ALA A 4 -35.59 7.22 -11.91
CA ALA A 4 -34.54 6.25 -12.11
C ALA A 4 -33.44 6.48 -11.08
N THR A 5 -32.95 5.41 -10.48
CA THR A 5 -31.84 5.45 -9.53
C THR A 5 -30.60 4.85 -10.18
N LEU A 6 -29.51 5.62 -10.23
CA LEU A 6 -28.19 5.10 -10.59
C LEU A 6 -27.45 4.70 -9.31
N ILE A 7 -26.95 3.47 -9.28
CA ILE A 7 -26.14 2.93 -8.21
C ILE A 7 -24.74 2.68 -8.77
N LEU A 8 -23.73 3.22 -8.09
CA LEU A 8 -22.33 2.93 -8.36
C LEU A 8 -21.81 2.06 -7.21
N ALA A 9 -21.73 0.75 -7.45
CA ALA A 9 -21.12 -0.18 -6.52
C ALA A 9 -19.60 -0.11 -6.71
N THR A 10 -18.85 0.10 -5.63
CA THR A 10 -17.38 0.20 -5.64
C THR A 10 -16.77 -0.62 -4.51
N GLN A 11 -15.73 -1.40 -4.81
CA GLN A 11 -14.94 -2.08 -3.78
C GLN A 11 -13.79 -1.17 -3.32
N TRP A 12 -13.69 -1.00 -2.00
CA TRP A 12 -12.54 -0.40 -1.33
C TRP A 12 -11.98 -1.43 -0.36
N ASP A 13 -10.66 -1.59 -0.31
CA ASP A 13 -10.03 -2.36 0.76
C ASP A 13 -9.09 -1.46 1.58
N THR A 14 -8.72 -1.93 2.76
CA THR A 14 -7.85 -1.19 3.70
C THR A 14 -6.35 -1.45 3.48
N THR A 15 -5.99 -2.22 2.44
CA THR A 15 -4.64 -2.75 2.23
C THR A 15 -4.01 -2.37 0.88
N SER A 16 -4.80 -1.80 -0.03
CA SER A 16 -4.46 -1.47 -1.42
C SER A 16 -3.60 -0.21 -1.57
N GLN A 17 -2.93 0.25 -0.51
CA GLN A 17 -2.09 1.43 -0.58
C GLN A 17 -0.89 1.25 -1.53
N TYR A 18 -0.38 0.02 -1.67
CA TYR A 18 0.81 -0.29 -2.47
C TYR A 18 0.46 -1.02 -3.76
N VAL A 19 0.08 -2.30 -3.64
CA VAL A 19 -0.38 -3.13 -4.76
C VAL A 19 -1.79 -3.60 -4.42
N PRO A 20 -2.81 -3.19 -5.21
CA PRO A 20 -4.17 -3.56 -4.89
C PRO A 20 -4.37 -5.06 -5.00
N GLY A 21 -5.23 -5.60 -4.14
CA GLY A 21 -5.67 -6.98 -4.26
C GLY A 21 -6.41 -7.24 -5.59
N PRO A 22 -6.92 -8.47 -5.79
CA PRO A 22 -7.73 -8.78 -6.97
C PRO A 22 -8.93 -7.83 -7.16
N MET A 23 -9.47 -7.29 -6.05
CA MET A 23 -10.68 -6.46 -5.99
C MET A 23 -11.82 -7.11 -6.76
N TYR A 24 -12.02 -8.40 -6.46
CA TYR A 24 -12.96 -9.27 -7.14
C TYR A 24 -13.77 -10.05 -6.11
N GLU A 25 -15.08 -10.02 -6.29
CA GLU A 25 -16.04 -10.82 -5.55
C GLU A 25 -16.85 -11.67 -6.51
N ARG A 26 -17.01 -12.96 -6.18
CA ARG A 26 -17.81 -13.86 -7.02
C ARG A 26 -19.26 -13.39 -7.14
N GLU A 27 -19.81 -12.87 -6.05
CA GLU A 27 -21.14 -12.29 -6.04
C GLU A 27 -21.22 -11.20 -4.96
N VAL A 28 -21.78 -10.05 -5.32
CA VAL A 28 -22.17 -9.00 -4.37
C VAL A 28 -23.70 -8.89 -4.38
N SER A 29 -24.28 -8.81 -3.19
CA SER A 29 -25.73 -8.64 -3.01
C SER A 29 -26.04 -7.37 -2.23
N MET A 30 -27.11 -6.68 -2.64
CA MET A 30 -27.63 -5.51 -1.94
C MET A 30 -29.15 -5.39 -2.13
N THR A 31 -29.82 -4.75 -1.19
CA THR A 31 -31.25 -4.43 -1.30
C THR A 31 -31.41 -2.93 -1.46
N VAL A 32 -32.20 -2.51 -2.44
CA VAL A 32 -32.39 -1.09 -2.77
C VAL A 32 -33.87 -0.76 -2.70
N ALA A 33 -34.20 0.36 -2.07
CA ALA A 33 -35.55 0.90 -2.08
C ALA A 33 -35.94 1.25 -3.52
N ALA A 34 -36.88 0.50 -4.07
CA ALA A 34 -37.38 0.65 -5.43
C ALA A 34 -38.86 0.28 -5.47
N SER A 35 -39.59 0.76 -6.49
CA SER A 35 -40.98 0.36 -6.68
C SER A 35 -41.08 -1.13 -7.03
N GLU A 36 -42.21 -1.76 -6.74
CA GLU A 36 -42.42 -3.18 -7.06
C GLU A 36 -42.27 -3.48 -8.55
N THR A 37 -42.56 -2.51 -9.42
CA THR A 37 -42.46 -2.66 -10.88
C THR A 37 -41.05 -2.37 -11.42
N ALA A 38 -40.14 -1.89 -10.59
CA ALA A 38 -38.79 -1.53 -11.02
C ALA A 38 -37.99 -2.78 -11.38
N SER A 39 -37.10 -2.62 -12.37
CA SER A 39 -36.11 -3.62 -12.77
C SER A 39 -34.71 -3.03 -12.70
N ALA A 40 -33.72 -3.89 -12.46
CA ALA A 40 -32.31 -3.50 -12.34
C ALA A 40 -31.53 -3.92 -13.60
N TRP A 41 -30.69 -3.03 -14.09
CA TRP A 41 -29.90 -3.21 -15.29
C TRP A 41 -28.45 -2.83 -15.01
N GLN A 42 -27.51 -3.75 -15.24
CA GLN A 42 -26.09 -3.43 -15.21
C GLN A 42 -25.70 -2.78 -16.53
N VAL A 43 -25.06 -1.62 -16.45
CA VAL A 43 -24.72 -0.77 -17.61
C VAL A 43 -23.21 -0.66 -17.74
N SER A 44 -22.72 -0.80 -18.97
CA SER A 44 -21.32 -0.60 -19.35
C SER A 44 -21.24 0.24 -20.63
N THR A 45 -20.02 0.54 -21.08
CA THR A 45 -19.78 1.30 -22.32
C THR A 45 -19.99 0.48 -23.60
N ALA A 46 -20.12 -0.85 -23.52
CA ALA A 46 -20.43 -1.70 -24.69
C ALA A 46 -21.71 -2.53 -24.57
N GLY A 47 -22.41 -2.51 -23.44
CA GLY A 47 -23.66 -3.27 -23.30
C GLY A 47 -24.43 -2.98 -22.03
N ILE A 48 -25.70 -3.39 -22.05
CA ILE A 48 -26.62 -3.39 -20.91
C ILE A 48 -27.10 -4.81 -20.68
N ARG A 49 -27.10 -5.26 -19.42
CA ARG A 49 -27.58 -6.57 -19.02
C ARG A 49 -28.66 -6.44 -17.95
N SER A 50 -29.78 -7.13 -18.15
CA SER A 50 -30.81 -7.25 -17.12
C SER A 50 -30.30 -8.10 -15.94
N LEU A 51 -30.49 -7.61 -14.73
CA LEU A 51 -30.23 -8.38 -13.52
C LEU A 51 -31.52 -9.10 -13.08
N PRO A 52 -31.42 -10.35 -12.56
CA PRO A 52 -32.60 -11.09 -12.11
C PRO A 52 -33.44 -10.29 -11.12
N ARG A 53 -34.74 -10.19 -11.38
CA ARG A 53 -35.68 -9.48 -10.51
C ARG A 53 -36.05 -10.36 -9.30
N ASP A 54 -35.67 -9.91 -8.12
CA ASP A 54 -35.94 -10.56 -6.82
C ASP A 54 -36.49 -9.51 -5.86
N VAL A 55 -37.82 -9.43 -5.74
CA VAL A 55 -38.49 -8.44 -4.87
C VAL A 55 -38.64 -9.02 -3.47
N ARG A 56 -38.18 -8.30 -2.46
CA ARG A 56 -38.22 -8.72 -1.04
C ARG A 56 -38.82 -7.63 -0.17
N ALA A 57 -39.18 -7.97 1.07
CA ALA A 57 -39.55 -6.98 2.08
C ALA A 57 -38.40 -5.97 2.23
N GLY A 58 -38.66 -4.70 1.91
CA GLY A 58 -37.65 -3.63 1.92
C GLY A 58 -37.14 -3.17 0.55
N GLY A 59 -37.54 -3.81 -0.56
CA GLY A 59 -37.27 -3.32 -1.92
C GLY A 59 -36.83 -4.39 -2.92
N LEU A 60 -35.99 -3.99 -3.88
CA LEU A 60 -35.46 -4.88 -4.91
C LEU A 60 -34.08 -5.42 -4.49
N ALA A 61 -33.94 -6.74 -4.41
CA ALA A 61 -32.67 -7.41 -4.20
C ALA A 61 -31.89 -7.49 -5.53
N ILE A 62 -30.67 -6.98 -5.50
CA ILE A 62 -29.76 -6.92 -6.65
C ILE A 62 -28.59 -7.86 -6.37
N ARG A 63 -28.30 -8.75 -7.32
CA ARG A 63 -27.15 -9.66 -7.30
C ARG A 63 -26.26 -9.38 -8.50
N ILE A 64 -25.02 -9.01 -8.22
CA ILE A 64 -23.99 -8.75 -9.23
C ILE A 64 -23.03 -9.93 -9.18
N ARG A 65 -22.97 -10.71 -10.25
CA ARG A 65 -22.01 -11.80 -10.40
C ARG A 65 -20.72 -11.28 -10.98
N ASP A 66 -19.63 -11.96 -10.64
CA ASP A 66 -18.29 -11.66 -11.12
C ASP A 66 -17.92 -10.18 -10.93
N PHE A 67 -18.26 -9.65 -9.75
CA PHE A 67 -18.09 -8.24 -9.42
C PHE A 67 -16.60 -7.89 -9.38
N ASP A 68 -16.20 -7.00 -10.28
CA ASP A 68 -14.87 -6.39 -10.26
C ASP A 68 -14.89 -5.10 -9.40
N ARG A 69 -13.87 -4.26 -9.51
CA ARG A 69 -13.70 -2.98 -8.78
C ARG A 69 -14.94 -2.09 -8.72
N CYS A 70 -15.72 -2.03 -9.79
CA CYS A 70 -16.91 -1.19 -9.86
C CYS A 70 -17.98 -1.73 -10.81
N ALA A 71 -19.24 -1.46 -10.50
CA ALA A 71 -20.38 -1.72 -11.38
C ALA A 71 -21.37 -0.55 -11.34
N ALA A 72 -21.89 -0.18 -12.52
CA ALA A 72 -22.98 0.79 -12.64
C ALA A 72 -24.31 0.04 -12.85
N ILE A 73 -25.29 0.32 -12.00
CA ILE A 73 -26.61 -0.31 -12.05
C ILE A 73 -27.68 0.77 -12.12
N VAL A 74 -28.56 0.66 -13.11
CA VAL A 74 -29.74 1.51 -13.24
C VAL A 74 -30.96 0.73 -12.75
N VAL A 75 -31.67 1.29 -11.78
CA VAL A 75 -32.94 0.76 -11.28
C VAL A 75 -34.05 1.71 -11.72
N THR A 76 -34.99 1.20 -12.53
CA THR A 76 -36.07 2.01 -13.10
C THR A 76 -37.29 1.16 -13.45
N SER A 77 -38.48 1.75 -13.37
CA SER A 77 -39.71 1.20 -13.96
C SER A 77 -39.97 1.72 -15.38
N ASP A 78 -39.25 2.77 -15.80
CA ASP A 78 -39.34 3.36 -17.14
C ASP A 78 -38.30 2.73 -18.07
N THR A 79 -38.77 1.87 -18.98
CA THR A 79 -37.94 1.18 -19.98
C THR A 79 -37.43 2.10 -21.08
N SER A 80 -38.02 3.28 -21.28
CA SER A 80 -37.56 4.25 -22.27
C SER A 80 -36.17 4.80 -21.93
N ILE A 81 -35.83 4.87 -20.63
CA ILE A 81 -34.50 5.26 -20.16
C ILE A 81 -33.46 4.23 -20.61
N ILE A 82 -33.78 2.93 -20.48
CA ILE A 82 -32.89 1.84 -20.89
C ILE A 82 -32.70 1.85 -22.41
N GLN A 83 -33.77 2.01 -23.19
CA GLN A 83 -33.69 2.12 -24.66
C GLN A 83 -32.81 3.30 -25.11
N LYS A 84 -32.93 4.46 -24.47
CA LYS A 84 -32.07 5.63 -24.74
C LYS A 84 -30.59 5.34 -24.42
N LEU A 85 -30.33 4.62 -23.33
CA LEU A 85 -28.96 4.23 -22.97
C LEU A 85 -28.39 3.22 -23.97
N GLU A 86 -29.17 2.21 -24.38
CA GLU A 86 -28.76 1.25 -25.40
C GLU A 86 -28.40 1.94 -26.72
N GLN A 87 -29.21 2.90 -27.17
CA GLN A 87 -28.93 3.65 -28.40
C GLN A 87 -27.61 4.43 -28.31
N ARG A 88 -27.35 5.06 -27.16
CA ARG A 88 -26.07 5.76 -26.93
C ARG A 88 -24.89 4.80 -26.89
N ILE A 89 -25.05 3.65 -26.23
CA ILE A 89 -24.00 2.62 -26.12
C ILE A 89 -23.65 2.05 -27.49
N ARG A 90 -24.63 1.82 -28.38
CA ARG A 90 -24.35 1.35 -29.76
C ARG A 90 -23.44 2.31 -30.53
N GLY A 91 -23.52 3.62 -30.27
CA GLY A 91 -22.64 4.61 -30.89
C GLY A 91 -21.22 4.66 -30.29
N LEU A 92 -21.01 4.09 -29.11
CA LEU A 92 -19.74 4.16 -28.36
C LEU A 92 -19.02 2.80 -28.27
N SER A 93 -19.75 1.69 -28.40
CA SER A 93 -19.30 0.34 -28.03
C SER A 93 -18.05 -0.10 -28.77
N ALA A 94 -17.97 0.15 -30.08
CA ALA A 94 -16.80 -0.19 -30.89
C ALA A 94 -15.53 0.49 -30.39
N ARG A 95 -15.58 1.81 -30.19
CA ARG A 95 -14.43 2.59 -29.71
C ARG A 95 -14.08 2.23 -28.26
N ALA A 96 -15.09 2.00 -27.42
CA ALA A 96 -14.88 1.60 -26.03
C ALA A 96 -14.18 0.23 -25.92
N ALA A 97 -14.61 -0.75 -26.73
CA ALA A 97 -13.96 -2.06 -26.81
C ALA A 97 -12.52 -1.94 -27.30
N GLU A 98 -12.28 -1.17 -28.36
CA GLU A 98 -10.93 -0.93 -28.91
C GLU A 98 -9.96 -0.36 -27.88
N VAL A 99 -10.33 0.75 -27.24
CA VAL A 99 -9.46 1.42 -26.25
C VAL A 99 -9.23 0.53 -25.03
N THR A 100 -10.24 -0.24 -24.61
CA THR A 100 -10.10 -1.16 -23.46
C THR A 100 -9.20 -2.34 -23.79
N ALA A 101 -9.32 -2.90 -24.99
CA ALA A 101 -8.45 -3.97 -25.48
C ALA A 101 -6.99 -3.51 -25.57
N GLU A 102 -6.76 -2.32 -26.12
CA GLU A 102 -5.43 -1.70 -26.19
C GLU A 102 -4.85 -1.47 -24.78
N LEU A 103 -5.64 -0.91 -23.86
CA LEU A 103 -5.23 -0.72 -22.47
C LEU A 103 -4.86 -2.04 -21.79
N ALA A 104 -5.65 -3.10 -22.01
CA ALA A 104 -5.37 -4.42 -21.45
C ALA A 104 -4.07 -5.02 -22.02
N ALA A 105 -3.83 -4.88 -23.32
CA ALA A 105 -2.61 -5.34 -23.97
C ALA A 105 -1.36 -4.60 -23.47
N LEU A 106 -1.41 -3.26 -23.38
CA LEU A 106 -0.30 -2.44 -22.88
C LEU A 106 0.02 -2.75 -21.41
N LYS A 107 -1.01 -2.93 -20.57
CA LYS A 107 -0.82 -3.36 -19.18
C LYS A 107 -0.19 -4.74 -19.09
N PHE A 108 -0.62 -5.67 -19.94
CA PHE A 108 -0.06 -7.02 -19.96
C PHE A 108 1.41 -7.00 -20.31
N GLU A 109 1.82 -6.19 -21.28
CA GLU A 109 3.22 -6.08 -21.66
C GLU A 109 4.09 -5.59 -20.50
N ARG A 110 3.65 -4.54 -19.79
CA ARG A 110 4.35 -4.05 -18.59
C ARG A 110 4.45 -5.10 -17.48
N VAL A 111 3.35 -5.82 -17.22
CA VAL A 111 3.32 -6.87 -16.20
C VAL A 111 4.23 -8.03 -16.59
N ARG A 112 4.16 -8.48 -17.84
CA ARG A 112 4.98 -9.56 -18.38
C ARG A 112 6.46 -9.23 -18.28
N GLU A 113 6.85 -8.02 -18.66
CA GLU A 113 8.23 -7.56 -18.54
C GLU A 113 8.72 -7.60 -17.09
N THR A 114 7.94 -7.04 -16.17
CA THR A 114 8.27 -7.04 -14.73
C THR A 114 8.41 -8.46 -14.19
N VAL A 115 7.51 -9.38 -14.56
CA VAL A 115 7.60 -10.80 -14.17
C VAL A 115 8.85 -11.46 -14.76
N SER A 116 9.20 -11.17 -16.01
CA SER A 116 10.44 -11.69 -16.61
C SER A 116 11.70 -11.16 -15.94
N GLN A 117 11.71 -9.91 -15.48
CA GLN A 117 12.79 -9.36 -14.65
C GLN A 117 12.83 -10.07 -13.29
N LEU A 118 11.67 -10.20 -12.63
CA LEU A 118 11.52 -10.86 -11.34
C LEU A 118 12.05 -12.31 -11.38
N GLN A 119 11.75 -13.07 -12.44
CA GLN A 119 12.22 -14.45 -12.62
C GLN A 119 13.74 -14.60 -12.66
N ARG A 120 14.49 -13.54 -13.02
CA ARG A 120 15.96 -13.56 -13.01
C ARG A 120 16.52 -13.38 -11.61
N GLU A 121 15.81 -12.64 -10.75
CA GLU A 121 16.27 -12.26 -9.42
C GLU A 121 15.72 -13.18 -8.32
N HIS A 122 14.53 -13.75 -8.53
CA HIS A 122 13.81 -14.56 -7.56
C HIS A 122 12.89 -15.59 -8.22
N ALA A 123 12.70 -16.73 -7.56
CA ALA A 123 11.72 -17.71 -7.99
C ALA A 123 10.31 -17.13 -7.89
N VAL A 124 9.56 -17.11 -8.99
CA VAL A 124 8.19 -16.58 -8.97
C VAL A 124 7.24 -17.54 -8.22
N PRO A 125 6.24 -17.01 -7.50
CA PRO A 125 5.30 -17.85 -6.75
C PRO A 125 4.53 -18.85 -7.61
N ALA A 126 4.16 -19.98 -7.02
CA ALA A 126 3.30 -20.97 -7.64
C ALA A 126 1.97 -20.35 -8.12
N GLY A 127 1.51 -20.74 -9.31
CA GLY A 127 0.31 -20.17 -9.94
C GLY A 127 0.57 -19.00 -10.89
N THR A 128 1.76 -18.38 -10.85
CA THR A 128 2.17 -17.33 -11.80
C THR A 128 2.00 -17.76 -13.27
N ALA A 129 2.51 -18.94 -13.63
CA ALA A 129 2.40 -19.47 -14.99
C ALA A 129 0.92 -19.69 -15.41
N LYS A 130 0.08 -20.19 -14.50
CA LYS A 130 -1.35 -20.40 -14.75
C LYS A 130 -2.06 -19.08 -15.03
N LEU A 131 -1.79 -18.05 -14.23
CA LEU A 131 -2.37 -16.72 -14.42
C LEU A 131 -1.91 -16.10 -15.75
N LEU A 132 -0.63 -16.18 -16.09
CA LEU A 132 -0.11 -15.71 -17.38
C LEU A 132 -0.81 -16.38 -18.57
N THR A 133 -1.03 -17.70 -18.50
CA THR A 133 -1.77 -18.43 -19.54
C THR A 133 -3.22 -17.94 -19.62
N SER A 134 -3.91 -17.79 -18.49
CA SER A 134 -5.28 -17.27 -18.48
C SER A 134 -5.39 -15.85 -19.06
N ILE A 135 -4.44 -14.96 -18.73
CA ILE A 135 -4.40 -13.59 -19.25
C ILE A 135 -4.24 -13.60 -20.78
N LYS A 136 -3.29 -14.40 -21.30
CA LYS A 136 -3.07 -14.53 -22.74
C LYS A 136 -4.32 -15.05 -23.47
N SER A 137 -4.99 -16.05 -22.89
CA SER A 137 -6.23 -16.60 -23.44
C SER A 137 -7.35 -15.55 -23.49
N SER A 138 -7.55 -14.79 -22.41
CA SER A 138 -8.55 -13.70 -22.37
C SER A 138 -8.23 -12.59 -23.37
N LEU A 139 -6.96 -12.20 -23.53
CA LEU A 139 -6.55 -11.19 -24.53
C LEU A 139 -6.77 -11.68 -25.96
N ALA A 140 -6.48 -12.96 -26.25
CA ALA A 140 -6.75 -13.54 -27.56
C ALA A 140 -8.25 -13.54 -27.88
N ARG A 141 -9.11 -13.89 -26.90
CA ARG A 141 -10.57 -13.81 -27.05
C ARG A 141 -11.05 -12.38 -27.22
N THR A 142 -10.49 -11.42 -26.46
CA THR A 142 -10.79 -9.99 -26.61
C THR A 142 -10.62 -9.53 -28.07
N GLN A 143 -9.50 -9.89 -28.70
CA GLN A 143 -9.20 -9.56 -30.09
C GLN A 143 -10.13 -10.28 -31.08
N GLN A 144 -10.47 -11.54 -30.81
CA GLN A 144 -11.41 -12.30 -31.63
C GLN A 144 -12.80 -11.65 -31.62
N GLU A 145 -13.33 -11.32 -30.45
CA GLU A 145 -14.66 -10.71 -30.32
C GLU A 145 -14.71 -9.30 -30.91
N GLN A 146 -13.62 -8.55 -30.82
CA GLN A 146 -13.52 -7.25 -31.47
C GLN A 146 -13.59 -7.37 -33.01
N ARG A 147 -13.02 -8.43 -33.60
CA ARG A 147 -13.09 -8.70 -35.04
C ARG A 147 -14.46 -9.24 -35.47
N SER A 148 -15.15 -9.98 -34.59
CA SER A 148 -16.51 -10.50 -34.86
C SER A 148 -17.59 -9.42 -34.72
N GLY A 149 -17.26 -8.27 -34.10
CA GLY A 149 -18.19 -7.19 -33.82
C GLY A 149 -18.94 -7.34 -32.49
N ASP A 150 -18.62 -8.35 -31.69
CA ASP A 150 -19.14 -8.50 -30.33
C ASP A 150 -18.34 -7.66 -29.33
N TYR A 151 -18.63 -6.36 -29.33
CA TYR A 151 -17.95 -5.40 -28.47
C TYR A 151 -18.23 -5.61 -26.98
N HIS A 152 -19.36 -6.21 -26.62
CA HIS A 152 -19.69 -6.48 -25.23
C HIS A 152 -18.83 -7.60 -24.67
N GLU A 153 -18.77 -8.74 -25.36
CA GLU A 153 -17.92 -9.86 -24.94
C GLU A 153 -16.44 -9.47 -24.98
N SER A 154 -16.02 -8.65 -25.97
CA SER A 154 -14.66 -8.09 -26.00
C SER A 154 -14.32 -7.33 -24.70
N LEU A 155 -15.22 -6.47 -24.20
CA LEU A 155 -15.01 -5.77 -22.92
C LEU A 155 -14.94 -6.72 -21.72
N LEU A 156 -15.79 -7.76 -21.68
CA LEU A 156 -15.79 -8.73 -20.59
C LEU A 156 -14.47 -9.52 -20.55
N GLN A 157 -13.98 -9.98 -21.70
CA GLN A 157 -12.70 -10.68 -21.80
C GLN A 157 -11.51 -9.76 -21.44
N ALA A 158 -11.56 -8.48 -21.81
CA ALA A 158 -10.54 -7.51 -21.41
C ALA A 158 -10.55 -7.25 -19.90
N ALA A 159 -11.74 -7.17 -19.28
CA ALA A 159 -11.89 -7.04 -17.84
C ALA A 159 -11.34 -8.27 -17.10
N ASP A 160 -11.65 -9.48 -17.58
CA ASP A 160 -11.11 -10.74 -17.05
C ASP A 160 -9.57 -10.79 -17.12
N ALA A 161 -8.99 -10.37 -18.25
CA ALA A 161 -7.54 -10.25 -18.39
C ALA A 161 -6.95 -9.29 -17.35
N MET A 162 -7.55 -8.10 -17.18
CA MET A 162 -7.11 -7.11 -16.20
C MET A 162 -7.26 -7.58 -14.75
N ARG A 163 -8.31 -8.34 -14.44
CA ARG A 163 -8.49 -8.97 -13.13
C ARG A 163 -7.38 -9.97 -12.82
N ASN A 164 -7.13 -10.90 -13.75
CA ASN A 164 -6.06 -11.88 -13.59
C ASN A 164 -4.67 -11.22 -13.50
N MET A 165 -4.45 -10.09 -14.20
CA MET A 165 -3.24 -9.28 -14.05
C MET A 165 -3.10 -8.66 -12.65
N ARG A 166 -4.18 -8.17 -12.03
CA ARG A 166 -4.13 -7.68 -10.64
C ARG A 166 -3.80 -8.81 -9.66
N GLN A 167 -4.45 -9.96 -9.82
CA GLN A 167 -4.16 -11.13 -8.99
C GLN A 167 -2.70 -11.58 -9.12
N LEU A 168 -2.14 -11.59 -10.33
CA LEU A 168 -0.74 -11.92 -10.57
C LEU A 168 0.21 -10.94 -9.87
N GLN A 169 -0.03 -9.63 -10.02
CA GLN A 169 0.77 -8.59 -9.37
C GLN A 169 0.73 -8.71 -7.86
N PHE A 170 -0.46 -8.91 -7.30
CA PHE A 170 -0.66 -9.08 -5.86
C PHE A 170 0.02 -10.34 -5.33
N LEU A 171 -0.04 -11.46 -6.06
CA LEU A 171 0.63 -12.70 -5.69
C LEU A 171 2.16 -12.51 -5.58
N CYS A 172 2.79 -11.87 -6.56
CA CYS A 172 4.22 -11.56 -6.52
C CYS A 172 4.58 -10.57 -5.40
N TRP A 173 3.72 -9.58 -5.16
CA TRP A 173 3.93 -8.59 -4.10
C TRP A 173 3.79 -9.18 -2.70
N GLN A 174 2.84 -10.09 -2.48
CA GLN A 174 2.65 -10.79 -1.22
C GLN A 174 3.88 -11.65 -0.88
N ASP A 175 4.50 -12.26 -1.87
CA ASP A 175 5.74 -13.03 -1.71
C ASP A 175 6.92 -12.15 -1.28
N ALA A 176 7.10 -11.00 -1.94
CA ALA A 176 8.14 -10.02 -1.59
C ALA A 176 7.96 -9.42 -0.18
N THR A 177 6.72 -9.20 0.25
CA THR A 177 6.44 -8.54 1.54
C THR A 177 6.34 -9.51 2.73
N LYS A 178 6.26 -10.82 2.49
CA LYS A 178 5.97 -11.84 3.52
C LYS A 178 6.92 -11.81 4.72
N GLY A 179 8.20 -11.48 4.51
CA GLY A 179 9.24 -11.46 5.55
C GLY A 179 9.49 -10.09 6.18
N LEU A 180 8.78 -9.04 5.74
CA LEU A 180 8.99 -7.68 6.21
C LEU A 180 8.04 -7.33 7.35
N CYS A 181 8.46 -6.46 8.28
CA CYS A 181 7.56 -5.92 9.31
C CYS A 181 6.49 -4.98 8.71
N SER A 182 6.71 -4.48 7.49
CA SER A 182 5.78 -3.66 6.70
C SER A 182 6.23 -3.60 5.24
N PRO A 183 5.34 -3.40 4.26
CA PRO A 183 5.73 -3.11 2.89
C PRO A 183 6.56 -1.83 2.70
N ALA A 184 6.61 -0.93 3.69
CA ALA A 184 7.50 0.25 3.68
C ALA A 184 8.90 -0.02 4.27
N ALA A 185 9.13 -1.21 4.83
CA ALA A 185 10.43 -1.61 5.36
C ALA A 185 11.49 -1.68 4.25
N SER A 186 11.09 -2.04 3.03
CA SER A 186 11.90 -1.92 1.83
C SER A 186 11.30 -0.86 0.89
N PRO A 187 12.09 0.04 0.30
CA PRO A 187 11.58 1.02 -0.65
C PRO A 187 10.88 0.36 -1.84
N HIS A 188 11.42 -0.75 -2.33
CA HIS A 188 10.99 -1.35 -3.59
C HIS A 188 9.69 -2.16 -3.51
N THR A 189 9.10 -2.31 -2.33
CA THR A 189 7.82 -3.01 -2.12
C THR A 189 6.60 -2.08 -2.14
N VAL A 190 6.78 -0.77 -2.37
CA VAL A 190 5.65 0.17 -2.52
C VAL A 190 4.95 0.08 -3.89
N SER A 191 5.53 -0.62 -4.85
CA SER A 191 5.00 -0.81 -6.20
C SER A 191 5.38 -2.18 -6.76
N PHE A 192 4.48 -2.79 -7.54
CA PHE A 192 4.77 -4.03 -8.26
C PHE A 192 5.94 -3.87 -9.25
N ALA A 193 6.03 -2.72 -9.90
CA ALA A 193 7.03 -2.47 -10.95
C ALA A 193 8.48 -2.48 -10.40
N THR A 194 8.66 -2.26 -9.10
CA THR A 194 9.97 -2.21 -8.45
C THR A 194 10.35 -3.49 -7.72
N LEU A 195 9.50 -4.53 -7.74
CA LEU A 195 9.82 -5.80 -7.08
C LEU A 195 11.11 -6.47 -7.57
N PRO A 196 11.52 -6.38 -8.85
CA PRO A 196 12.85 -6.88 -9.25
C PRO A 196 13.99 -6.22 -8.46
N ASP A 197 13.91 -4.91 -8.19
CA ASP A 197 14.90 -4.18 -7.40
C ASP A 197 14.85 -4.58 -5.92
N HIS A 198 13.65 -4.88 -5.40
CA HIS A 198 13.50 -5.44 -4.05
C HIS A 198 14.33 -6.72 -3.90
N TRP A 199 14.20 -7.65 -4.85
CA TRP A 199 14.92 -8.92 -4.77
C TRP A 199 16.43 -8.78 -4.98
N ARG A 200 16.87 -7.86 -5.84
CA ARG A 200 18.31 -7.51 -5.93
C ARG A 200 18.86 -7.01 -4.60
N LEU A 201 18.15 -6.07 -3.96
CA LEU A 201 18.49 -5.58 -2.62
C LEU A 201 18.49 -6.72 -1.59
N MET A 202 17.45 -7.55 -1.56
CA MET A 202 17.36 -8.65 -0.58
C MET A 202 18.43 -9.73 -0.81
N ASN A 203 18.78 -10.03 -2.05
CA ASN A 203 19.86 -10.98 -2.37
C ASN A 203 21.20 -10.45 -1.85
N ARG A 204 21.47 -9.14 -2.00
CA ARG A 204 22.67 -8.50 -1.42
C ARG A 204 22.65 -8.55 0.10
N VAL A 205 21.54 -8.17 0.74
CA VAL A 205 21.40 -8.23 2.20
C VAL A 205 21.55 -9.65 2.74
N ARG A 206 21.01 -10.66 2.03
CA ARG A 206 21.13 -12.07 2.42
C ARG A 206 22.56 -12.58 2.32
N ALA A 207 23.31 -12.17 1.30
CA ALA A 207 24.72 -12.54 1.16
C ALA A 207 25.57 -12.08 2.34
N GLU A 208 25.24 -10.93 2.94
CA GLU A 208 25.96 -10.34 4.08
C GLU A 208 25.33 -10.69 5.44
N ARG A 209 24.22 -11.43 5.48
CA ARG A 209 23.41 -11.59 6.69
C ARG A 209 24.15 -12.33 7.81
N GLU A 210 25.00 -13.31 7.47
CA GLU A 210 25.82 -14.04 8.45
C GLU A 210 26.91 -13.16 9.07
N HIS A 211 27.33 -12.11 8.37
CA HIS A 211 28.34 -11.15 8.80
C HIS A 211 27.73 -9.81 9.23
N LEU A 212 26.41 -9.74 9.41
CA LEU A 212 25.75 -8.45 9.65
C LEU A 212 26.30 -7.72 10.89
N GLU A 213 26.67 -8.43 11.95
CA GLU A 213 27.27 -7.82 13.14
C GLU A 213 28.62 -7.13 12.89
N THR A 214 29.38 -7.51 11.85
CA THR A 214 30.61 -6.81 11.48
C THR A 214 30.32 -5.50 10.76
N HIS A 215 29.14 -5.37 10.16
CA HIS A 215 28.65 -4.16 9.49
C HIS A 215 27.99 -3.18 10.47
N ARG A 216 27.98 -3.46 11.78
CA ARG A 216 27.34 -2.61 12.78
C ARG A 216 28.11 -1.32 12.98
N CYS A 217 27.50 -0.20 12.59
CA CYS A 217 28.13 1.12 12.66
C CYS A 217 27.69 1.93 13.88
N TRP A 218 26.48 1.69 14.42
CA TRP A 218 25.99 2.43 15.59
C TRP A 218 24.89 1.69 16.35
N THR A 219 24.76 2.02 17.64
CA THR A 219 23.73 1.44 18.54
C THR A 219 23.25 2.45 19.57
N ALA A 220 21.98 2.37 19.97
CA ALA A 220 21.45 3.06 21.14
C ALA A 220 20.55 2.13 21.96
N ALA A 221 21.03 1.74 23.14
CA ALA A 221 20.33 0.88 24.11
C ALA A 221 19.63 1.68 25.22
N PHE A 222 19.83 3.00 25.30
CA PHE A 222 19.19 3.89 26.28
C PHE A 222 19.34 3.49 27.75
N ASP A 223 20.42 2.81 28.13
CA ASP A 223 20.64 2.37 29.52
C ASP A 223 20.91 3.51 30.52
N ASP A 224 21.24 4.70 30.02
CA ASP A 224 21.53 5.88 30.84
C ASP A 224 20.61 7.06 30.54
N ALA A 225 20.19 7.75 31.61
CA ALA A 225 19.27 8.88 31.55
C ALA A 225 19.77 10.05 30.70
N GLY A 226 21.09 10.23 30.61
CA GLY A 226 21.73 11.30 29.82
C GLY A 226 22.14 10.89 28.41
N SER A 227 21.81 9.67 27.96
CA SER A 227 22.21 9.16 26.64
C SER A 227 21.74 10.07 25.49
N LEU A 228 20.50 10.57 25.53
CA LEU A 228 19.99 11.45 24.48
C LEU A 228 20.85 12.69 24.25
N GLN A 229 21.25 13.37 25.32
CA GLN A 229 22.07 14.58 25.23
C GLN A 229 23.52 14.26 24.83
N ARG A 230 24.09 13.17 25.37
CA ARG A 230 25.47 12.78 25.06
C ARG A 230 25.64 12.29 23.63
N ASP A 231 24.68 11.52 23.14
CA ASP A 231 24.76 10.91 21.82
C ASP A 231 24.39 11.90 20.72
N GLY A 232 23.76 13.04 21.07
CA GLY A 232 23.44 14.12 20.13
C GLY A 232 22.07 13.99 19.47
N TRP A 233 21.09 13.44 20.18
CA TRP A 233 19.71 13.37 19.68
C TRP A 233 19.07 14.75 19.63
N GLU A 234 18.41 15.05 18.52
CA GLU A 234 17.73 16.33 18.32
C GLU A 234 16.22 16.19 18.49
N ARG A 235 15.63 17.12 19.24
CA ARG A 235 14.18 17.15 19.48
C ARG A 235 13.56 18.38 18.83
N SER A 236 12.62 18.14 17.93
CA SER A 236 11.73 19.17 17.37
C SER A 236 10.30 18.92 17.85
N ALA A 237 9.67 19.93 18.44
CA ALA A 237 8.32 19.82 18.99
C ALA A 237 7.41 20.91 18.41
N ALA A 238 6.14 20.58 18.23
CA ALA A 238 5.12 21.54 17.84
C ALA A 238 4.96 22.66 18.88
N ASP A 239 4.24 23.72 18.47
CA ASP A 239 3.89 24.84 19.34
C ASP A 239 3.22 24.34 20.64
N LYS A 240 3.71 24.85 21.78
CA LYS A 240 3.22 24.48 23.12
C LYS A 240 1.76 24.85 23.35
N SER A 241 1.21 25.80 22.58
CA SER A 241 -0.21 26.12 22.58
C SER A 241 -1.08 24.97 22.05
N LEU A 242 -0.51 24.08 21.22
CA LEU A 242 -1.21 22.94 20.64
C LEU A 242 -0.90 21.64 21.41
N PHE A 243 0.37 21.35 21.63
CA PHE A 243 0.83 20.11 22.24
C PHE A 243 1.91 20.34 23.29
N SER A 244 1.81 19.58 24.38
CA SER A 244 2.93 19.34 25.29
C SER A 244 3.59 18.01 24.94
N SER A 245 4.92 17.95 25.00
CA SER A 245 5.67 16.75 24.64
C SER A 245 6.96 16.60 25.42
N THR A 246 7.37 15.34 25.65
CA THR A 246 8.60 14.98 26.35
C THR A 246 9.32 13.84 25.63
N THR A 247 10.64 13.82 25.78
CA THR A 247 11.52 12.72 25.40
C THR A 247 12.50 12.49 26.52
N ASP A 248 12.45 11.31 27.12
CA ASP A 248 13.22 10.99 28.32
C ASP A 248 13.51 9.50 28.39
N VAL A 249 14.60 9.15 29.06
CA VAL A 249 15.00 7.75 29.25
C VAL A 249 14.54 7.29 30.63
N ILE A 250 13.54 6.41 30.64
CA ILE A 250 12.83 5.99 31.86
C ILE A 250 13.14 4.54 32.22
N PRO A 251 13.01 4.14 33.51
CA PRO A 251 13.05 2.74 33.90
C PRO A 251 11.89 1.94 33.27
N ALA A 252 12.18 0.73 32.78
CA ALA A 252 11.20 -0.17 32.16
C ALA A 252 11.19 -1.56 32.85
N GLY A 253 10.59 -1.62 34.04
CA GLY A 253 10.45 -2.88 34.79
C GLY A 253 11.80 -3.57 35.04
N ALA A 254 11.85 -4.90 34.92
CA ALA A 254 13.07 -5.70 35.10
C ALA A 254 14.07 -5.59 33.92
N GLY A 255 13.71 -4.90 32.84
CA GLY A 255 14.42 -4.91 31.55
C GLY A 255 15.31 -3.70 31.27
N GLY A 256 15.76 -2.98 32.31
CA GLY A 256 16.64 -1.82 32.13
C GLY A 256 15.88 -0.50 31.93
N ARG A 257 16.42 0.39 31.10
CA ARG A 257 15.80 1.68 30.75
C ARG A 257 15.42 1.69 29.28
N VAL A 258 14.50 2.57 28.91
CA VAL A 258 14.01 2.72 27.53
C VAL A 258 13.87 4.19 27.18
N LEU A 259 13.98 4.51 25.90
CA LEU A 259 13.59 5.81 25.40
C LEU A 259 12.07 5.91 25.39
N ARG A 260 11.53 6.94 26.03
CA ARG A 260 10.13 7.31 26.00
C ARG A 260 9.95 8.58 25.18
N MET A 261 8.97 8.54 24.29
CA MET A 261 8.43 9.69 23.59
C MET A 261 6.96 9.83 23.98
N ALA A 262 6.54 11.00 24.46
CA ALA A 262 5.14 11.23 24.82
C ALA A 262 4.66 12.61 24.39
N THR A 263 3.42 12.67 23.90
CA THR A 263 2.75 13.92 23.52
C THR A 263 1.30 13.91 24.01
N TRP A 264 0.79 15.07 24.43
CA TRP A 264 -0.61 15.27 24.80
C TRP A 264 -1.07 16.67 24.40
N PRO A 265 -2.37 16.87 24.07
CA PRO A 265 -2.88 18.18 23.74
C PRO A 265 -2.81 19.07 24.98
N THR A 266 -2.48 20.34 24.78
CA THR A 266 -2.39 21.31 25.87
C THR A 266 -3.78 21.63 26.45
N ASP A 267 -4.82 21.58 25.60
CA ASP A 267 -6.23 21.65 26.01
C ASP A 267 -6.96 20.34 25.60
N PRO A 268 -7.16 19.39 26.54
CA PRO A 268 -7.84 18.13 26.25
C PRO A 268 -9.37 18.24 26.12
N THR A 269 -9.99 19.36 26.51
CA THR A 269 -11.45 19.57 26.43
C THR A 269 -11.85 20.57 25.35
N GLY A 270 -10.89 21.36 24.86
CA GLY A 270 -11.07 22.37 23.83
C GLY A 270 -11.36 21.79 22.45
N ARG A 271 -12.32 22.41 21.75
CA ARG A 271 -12.51 22.29 20.30
C ARG A 271 -11.39 23.01 19.54
N THR A 272 -10.14 22.96 20.00
CA THR A 272 -9.01 23.41 19.19
C THR A 272 -9.00 22.52 17.97
N GLY A 273 -9.32 23.10 16.81
CA GLY A 273 -9.36 22.37 15.55
C GLY A 273 -8.06 21.61 15.40
N GLN A 274 -8.11 20.30 15.63
CA GLN A 274 -6.96 19.42 15.52
C GLN A 274 -6.53 19.53 14.07
N ARG A 275 -5.45 20.26 13.87
CA ARG A 275 -4.86 20.46 12.56
C ARG A 275 -4.13 19.17 12.22
N ASP A 276 -4.74 18.37 11.34
CA ASP A 276 -4.17 17.10 10.86
C ASP A 276 -2.79 17.28 10.20
N ASP A 277 -2.39 18.51 9.88
CA ASP A 277 -1.11 18.89 9.28
C ASP A 277 0.03 19.13 10.29
N VAL A 278 -0.23 19.11 11.60
CA VAL A 278 0.81 19.36 12.62
C VAL A 278 1.34 18.05 13.19
N VAL A 279 2.67 17.89 13.21
CA VAL A 279 3.37 16.77 13.86
C VAL A 279 3.79 17.17 15.27
N PRO A 280 3.20 16.60 16.35
CA PRO A 280 3.48 16.98 17.74
C PRO A 280 4.95 16.92 18.17
N LEU A 281 5.67 15.88 17.75
CA LEU A 281 7.03 15.61 18.20
C LEU A 281 7.79 14.83 17.13
N ILE A 282 9.01 15.26 16.86
CA ILE A 282 10.01 14.58 16.06
C ILE A 282 11.27 14.45 16.90
N LEU A 283 11.78 13.23 17.00
CA LEU A 283 13.07 12.93 17.60
C LEU A 283 13.98 12.38 16.49
N THR A 284 15.12 13.03 16.29
CA THR A 284 16.07 12.72 15.22
C THR A 284 17.35 12.16 15.81
N SER A 285 17.82 11.04 15.25
CA SER A 285 19.07 10.41 15.66
C SER A 285 20.28 11.30 15.34
N PRO A 286 21.44 11.01 15.92
CA PRO A 286 22.70 11.57 15.46
C PRO A 286 22.93 11.29 13.97
N VAL A 287 23.79 12.09 13.34
CA VAL A 287 24.18 11.97 11.93
C VAL A 287 25.12 10.78 11.73
N PHE A 288 24.88 10.03 10.65
CA PHE A 288 25.76 8.97 10.17
C PHE A 288 26.21 9.26 8.75
N GLU A 289 27.50 9.18 8.49
CA GLU A 289 28.04 9.31 7.13
C GLU A 289 27.80 8.01 6.36
N VAL A 290 27.25 8.14 5.16
CA VAL A 290 27.01 7.01 4.25
C VAL A 290 27.43 7.37 2.83
N THR A 291 27.84 6.36 2.06
CA THR A 291 28.26 6.51 0.68
C THR A 291 27.16 6.04 -0.27
N ALA A 292 27.10 6.64 -1.46
CA ALA A 292 26.22 6.16 -2.52
C ALA A 292 26.54 4.69 -2.85
N GLY A 293 25.51 3.84 -2.87
CA GLY A 293 25.61 2.41 -3.07
C GLY A 293 25.61 1.58 -1.79
N ASP A 294 25.82 2.20 -0.62
CA ASP A 294 25.69 1.51 0.66
C ASP A 294 24.25 1.04 0.90
N ILE A 295 24.09 0.04 1.76
CA ILE A 295 22.80 -0.40 2.27
C ILE A 295 22.80 -0.21 3.78
N VAL A 296 21.98 0.72 4.26
CA VAL A 296 21.73 0.91 5.68
C VAL A 296 20.58 0.03 6.13
N ILE A 297 20.80 -0.74 7.19
CA ILE A 297 19.77 -1.52 7.87
C ILE A 297 19.61 -0.96 9.28
N ILE A 298 18.39 -0.58 9.63
CA ILE A 298 18.03 -0.07 10.95
C ILE A 298 17.13 -1.09 11.62
N ARG A 299 17.51 -1.53 12.82
CA ARG A 299 16.69 -2.40 13.67
C ARG A 299 16.39 -1.71 14.99
N GLY A 300 15.29 -2.12 15.59
CA GLY A 300 14.96 -1.78 16.96
C GLY A 300 13.63 -2.38 17.37
N ARG A 301 13.21 -2.06 18.59
CA ARG A 301 11.92 -2.47 19.13
C ARG A 301 11.10 -1.28 19.57
N VAL A 302 9.80 -1.35 19.34
CA VAL A 302 8.82 -0.33 19.72
C VAL A 302 7.66 -0.95 20.48
N ARG A 303 7.06 -0.18 21.37
CA ARG A 303 5.76 -0.50 21.98
C ARG A 303 5.01 0.75 22.37
N ARG A 304 3.71 0.59 22.61
CA ARG A 304 2.86 1.62 23.19
C ARG A 304 3.15 1.75 24.69
N GLY A 305 3.27 2.98 25.17
CA GLY A 305 3.26 3.28 26.60
C GLY A 305 1.85 3.32 27.17
N ALA A 306 1.74 3.40 28.50
CA ALA A 306 0.47 3.33 29.24
C ALA A 306 0.06 4.66 29.89
N ALA A 307 0.98 5.63 30.03
CA ALA A 307 0.74 6.90 30.70
C ALA A 307 -0.07 7.89 29.86
N VAL A 308 -0.05 7.74 28.52
CA VAL A 308 -0.84 8.58 27.62
C VAL A 308 -1.71 7.71 26.71
N ALA A 309 -3.03 7.90 26.81
CA ALA A 309 -3.97 7.24 25.92
C ALA A 309 -3.71 7.63 24.47
N SER A 310 -3.58 6.62 23.60
CA SER A 310 -3.29 6.86 22.17
C SER A 310 -4.56 7.21 21.40
N GLY A 311 -4.56 8.35 20.71
CA GLY A 311 -5.64 8.75 19.80
C GLY A 311 -5.68 7.93 18.50
N SER A 312 -4.65 7.12 18.23
CA SER A 312 -4.54 6.29 17.02
C SER A 312 -3.94 4.93 17.34
N ARG A 313 -4.24 3.91 16.53
CA ARG A 313 -3.54 2.62 16.60
C ARG A 313 -2.13 2.68 16.02
N ARG A 314 -1.85 3.69 15.18
CA ARG A 314 -0.56 3.91 14.52
C ARG A 314 -0.04 5.32 14.83
N PRO A 315 0.36 5.60 16.08
CA PRO A 315 0.74 6.95 16.49
C PRO A 315 2.18 7.31 16.11
N LEU A 316 3.02 6.32 15.78
CA LEU A 316 4.43 6.48 15.44
C LEU A 316 4.64 6.44 13.92
N LEU A 317 5.53 7.29 13.41
CA LEU A 317 6.13 7.20 12.09
C LEU A 317 7.65 7.17 12.23
N LEU A 318 8.28 6.09 11.75
CA LEU A 318 9.74 5.94 11.67
C LEU A 318 10.16 6.14 10.22
N TYR A 319 11.06 7.07 9.94
CA TYR A 319 11.55 7.34 8.59
C TYR A 319 12.99 7.85 8.64
N ASP A 320 13.60 8.04 7.49
CA ASP A 320 14.98 8.49 7.38
C ASP A 320 15.13 9.68 6.43
N THR A 321 16.30 10.33 6.48
CA THR A 321 16.61 11.50 5.64
C THR A 321 16.86 11.16 4.17
N GLU A 322 17.01 9.89 3.81
CA GLU A 322 17.23 9.46 2.43
C GLU A 322 15.92 9.35 1.65
N LEU A 323 14.89 8.73 2.24
CA LEU A 323 13.59 8.51 1.58
C LEU A 323 12.44 9.36 2.12
N GLY A 324 12.63 10.05 3.24
CA GLY A 324 11.63 10.93 3.82
C GLY A 324 10.42 10.21 4.45
N PRO A 325 9.50 10.97 5.06
CA PRO A 325 8.34 10.43 5.78
C PRO A 325 7.35 9.66 4.89
N GLU A 326 7.32 9.91 3.59
CA GLU A 326 6.45 9.23 2.63
C GLU A 326 6.79 7.74 2.43
N HIS A 327 8.03 7.34 2.74
CA HIS A 327 8.47 5.94 2.76
C HIS A 327 8.67 5.41 4.19
N GLY A 328 8.11 6.11 5.18
CA GLY A 328 8.23 5.76 6.57
C GLY A 328 7.41 4.53 6.98
N LEU A 329 7.89 3.85 8.02
CA LEU A 329 7.18 2.79 8.70
C LEU A 329 6.19 3.38 9.71
N LYS A 330 4.92 3.01 9.58
CA LYS A 330 3.83 3.42 10.47
C LYS A 330 3.21 2.18 11.15
N PRO A 331 3.85 1.63 12.19
CA PRO A 331 3.44 0.36 12.79
C PRO A 331 2.15 0.51 13.61
N GLU A 332 1.34 -0.54 13.63
CA GLU A 332 0.24 -0.66 14.59
C GLU A 332 0.81 -1.14 15.93
N LEU A 333 0.82 -0.23 16.91
CA LEU A 333 1.51 -0.45 18.18
C LEU A 333 0.61 -1.14 19.20
N THR A 334 1.13 -2.18 19.84
CA THR A 334 0.52 -2.84 21.02
C THR A 334 1.31 -2.50 22.28
N SER A 335 0.88 -3.02 23.45
CA SER A 335 1.64 -2.91 24.71
C SER A 335 2.89 -3.78 24.74
N ASP A 336 2.96 -4.79 23.88
CA ASP A 336 4.08 -5.72 23.78
C ASP A 336 5.18 -5.13 22.89
N TRP A 337 6.42 -5.57 23.12
CA TRP A 337 7.53 -5.19 22.25
C TRP A 337 7.36 -5.79 20.85
N GLN A 338 7.49 -4.93 19.84
CA GLN A 338 7.44 -5.30 18.44
C GLN A 338 8.75 -4.85 17.78
N GLU A 339 9.43 -5.79 17.13
CA GLU A 339 10.61 -5.47 16.34
C GLU A 339 10.23 -4.76 15.05
N PHE A 340 11.12 -3.88 14.58
CA PHE A 340 11.04 -3.30 13.25
C PHE A 340 12.41 -3.36 12.56
N GLU A 341 12.35 -3.37 11.23
CA GLU A 341 13.52 -3.28 10.37
C GLU A 341 13.25 -2.31 9.21
N LEU A 342 14.18 -1.40 8.94
CA LEU A 342 14.20 -0.58 7.73
C LEU A 342 15.45 -0.93 6.93
N ILE A 343 15.30 -1.16 5.63
CA ILE A 343 16.41 -1.45 4.70
C ILE A 343 16.46 -0.34 3.66
N ARG A 344 17.59 0.35 3.56
CA ARG A 344 17.75 1.61 2.80
C ARG A 344 19.00 1.56 1.90
N PRO A 345 18.84 1.30 0.59
CA PRO A 345 19.91 1.60 -0.35
C PRO A 345 20.14 3.11 -0.41
N ILE A 346 21.40 3.53 -0.37
CA ILE A 346 21.81 4.92 -0.36
C ILE A 346 22.12 5.38 -1.78
N HIS A 347 21.57 6.53 -2.19
CA HIS A 347 21.73 7.03 -3.56
C HIS A 347 22.70 8.19 -3.68
N ARG A 348 22.56 9.19 -2.80
CA ARG A 348 23.31 10.44 -2.95
C ARG A 348 24.65 10.43 -2.22
N GLY A 349 24.79 9.63 -1.16
CA GLY A 349 25.97 9.60 -0.28
C GLY A 349 26.12 10.92 0.48
N ARG A 350 25.81 10.94 1.78
CA ARG A 350 25.75 12.13 2.64
C ARG A 350 25.46 11.71 4.09
N GLU A 351 24.95 12.66 4.86
CA GLU A 351 24.37 12.47 6.19
C GLU A 351 23.05 11.67 6.16
N PHE A 352 23.02 10.57 6.91
CA PHE A 352 21.87 9.73 7.16
C PHE A 352 21.41 9.87 8.62
N GLN A 353 20.12 10.05 8.83
CA GLN A 353 19.51 10.07 10.17
C GLN A 353 18.18 9.32 10.17
N LEU A 354 17.87 8.67 11.29
CA LEU A 354 16.54 8.15 11.61
C LEU A 354 15.73 9.23 12.32
N CYS A 355 14.51 9.44 11.87
CA CYS A 355 13.51 10.29 12.50
C CYS A 355 12.38 9.41 13.07
N ALA A 356 12.04 9.64 14.33
CA ALA A 356 10.88 9.07 14.99
C ALA A 356 9.87 10.19 15.31
N SER A 357 8.68 10.12 14.72
CA SER A 357 7.64 11.13 14.89
C SER A 357 6.40 10.58 15.56
N LEU A 358 5.90 11.29 16.58
CA LEU A 358 4.55 11.07 17.10
C LEU A 358 3.57 11.97 16.34
N LEU A 359 2.58 11.34 15.71
CA LEU A 359 1.61 12.00 14.83
C LEU A 359 0.37 12.52 15.57
N THR A 360 0.19 12.11 16.82
CA THR A 360 -0.98 12.43 17.65
C THR A 360 -0.62 12.23 19.12
N GLN A 361 -1.54 12.56 20.02
CA GLN A 361 -1.44 12.22 21.43
C GLN A 361 -1.20 10.72 21.60
N ALA A 362 -0.05 10.39 22.17
CA ALA A 362 0.37 9.02 22.46
C ALA A 362 1.62 9.02 23.34
N GLU A 363 1.90 7.86 23.93
CA GLU A 363 3.19 7.51 24.48
C GLU A 363 3.73 6.27 23.75
N VAL A 364 5.00 6.32 23.38
CA VAL A 364 5.71 5.26 22.69
C VAL A 364 7.06 5.05 23.36
N HIS A 365 7.42 3.78 23.52
CA HIS A 365 8.76 3.39 23.94
C HIS A 365 9.54 2.84 22.76
N LEU A 366 10.81 3.24 22.65
CA LEU A 366 11.76 2.81 21.63
C LEU A 366 13.00 2.25 22.35
N ASP A 367 13.57 1.18 21.82
CA ASP A 367 14.73 0.55 22.43
C ASP A 367 15.50 -0.35 21.45
N ASP A 368 16.68 -0.82 21.86
CA ASP A 368 17.60 -1.68 21.12
C ASP A 368 17.87 -1.21 19.68
N LEU A 369 18.06 0.11 19.49
CA LEU A 369 18.34 0.64 18.17
C LEU A 369 19.72 0.20 17.69
N GLN A 370 19.76 -0.35 16.48
CA GLN A 370 20.99 -0.85 15.85
C GLN A 370 21.02 -0.43 14.38
N PHE A 371 22.15 0.11 13.97
CA PHE A 371 22.40 0.54 12.60
C PHE A 371 23.53 -0.30 12.05
N TYR A 372 23.30 -0.83 10.86
CA TYR A 372 24.25 -1.60 10.10
C TYR A 372 24.43 -0.95 8.74
N CYS A 373 25.67 -0.83 8.28
CA CYS A 373 26.00 -0.29 6.98
C CYS A 373 26.76 -1.34 6.19
N ILE A 374 26.09 -1.94 5.21
CA ILE A 374 26.73 -2.81 4.24
C ILE A 374 27.29 -1.90 3.15
N GLU A 375 28.62 -1.87 3.03
CA GLU A 375 29.31 -1.05 2.04
C GLU A 375 28.91 -1.42 0.61
N ALA A 376 28.92 -0.40 -0.27
CA ALA A 376 28.75 -0.58 -1.70
C ALA A 376 29.66 -1.70 -2.24
N GLY A 377 29.07 -2.69 -2.91
CA GLY A 377 29.83 -3.76 -3.58
C GLY A 377 30.54 -3.27 -4.85
N THR A 378 31.30 -4.15 -5.49
CA THR A 378 31.82 -3.91 -6.84
C THR A 378 30.69 -3.81 -7.88
N GLU A 379 30.93 -3.14 -9.01
CA GLU A 379 29.94 -2.71 -10.02
C GLU A 379 29.02 -3.81 -10.61
N ASP A 380 29.27 -5.09 -10.34
CA ASP A 380 28.63 -6.22 -11.02
C ASP A 380 27.13 -6.41 -10.69
N ASN A 381 26.58 -5.77 -9.64
CA ASN A 381 25.14 -5.80 -9.36
C ASN A 381 24.64 -4.56 -8.58
N PRO A 382 24.43 -3.41 -9.24
CA PRO A 382 24.03 -2.18 -8.56
C PRO A 382 22.59 -2.28 -8.03
N VAL A 383 22.40 -2.04 -6.73
CA VAL A 383 21.07 -1.83 -6.15
C VAL A 383 20.56 -0.46 -6.56
N ARG A 384 19.47 -0.44 -7.33
CA ARG A 384 18.86 0.78 -7.87
C ARG A 384 17.83 1.33 -6.90
N MET A 385 17.75 2.66 -6.75
CA MET A 385 16.62 3.30 -6.08
C MET A 385 15.30 3.15 -6.84
N ILE A 386 14.17 3.35 -6.14
CA ILE A 386 12.84 3.39 -6.76
C ILE A 386 12.87 4.41 -7.90
N GLY A 387 12.47 3.98 -9.10
CA GLY A 387 12.26 4.88 -10.24
C GLY A 387 13.51 5.28 -11.02
N THR A 388 14.70 4.74 -10.73
CA THR A 388 15.92 4.99 -11.52
C THR A 388 16.00 4.13 -12.79
N SER A 389 14.84 3.84 -13.40
CA SER A 389 14.80 3.28 -14.74
C SER A 389 15.49 4.28 -15.67
N GLY A 390 16.70 3.95 -16.12
CA GLY A 390 17.49 4.79 -17.02
C GLY A 390 16.62 5.26 -18.19
N ARG A 391 16.38 6.57 -18.20
CA ARG A 391 16.04 7.31 -19.41
C ARG A 391 17.23 8.17 -19.77
#